data_AF-A0A1B2RC16-F1
#
_entry.id   AF-A0A1B2RC16-F1
#
_cell.length_a   1.000
_cell.length_b   1.000
_cell.length_c   1.000
_cell.angle_alpha   90.00
_cell.angle_beta   90.00
_cell.angle_gamma   90.00
#
_symmetry.space_group_name_H-M   'P 1'
#
loop_
_entity.id
_entity.type
_entity.pdbx_description
1 polymer ?
#
loop_
_entity_poly.entity_id
_entity_poly.type
_entity_poly.pdbx_seq_one_letter_code
_entity_poly.pdbx_strand_id
1 'polypeptide(L)'
;MCHEWGHALDHFLYDCSHDFQNGSLAFLSSGKSIGNILPAIIKEKIQAVLDACKQGKVARVINVENAYSRKWYFYGGVIDSYDVFKGNISNILESHHTSLCRKLDTLSGATKTRMERKIEKEFEKTAQMLAAYHYKKTGEKLSEIPYQVKGSVYFDTAIQLDKKRTKKYWSTNHEMFARAFEAYVESALLDQEHRNDYLVCDTYSFVYPLGEQREYLNRSIKSLMEVAVPYIINSIQGVGNNEL
;
A
#
# COMPACT_ATOMS: atom_id res chain seq x y z
N MET A 1 15.24 16.57 6.37
CA MET A 1 16.58 16.15 5.88
C MET A 1 16.70 14.63 5.83
N CYS A 2 16.05 13.91 6.74
CA CYS A 2 16.05 12.44 6.76
C CYS A 2 15.39 11.78 5.55
N HIS A 3 14.44 12.44 4.87
CA HIS A 3 13.90 11.96 3.59
C HIS A 3 15.01 11.62 2.58
N GLU A 4 15.95 12.56 2.38
CA GLU A 4 17.09 12.37 1.47
C GLU A 4 18.07 11.30 1.96
N TRP A 5 18.23 11.15 3.29
CA TRP A 5 19.00 10.04 3.86
C TRP A 5 18.35 8.69 3.57
N GLY A 6 17.02 8.61 3.60
CA GLY A 6 16.27 7.43 3.17
C GLY A 6 16.56 7.08 1.71
N HIS A 7 16.52 8.07 0.81
CA HIS A 7 16.92 7.87 -0.58
C HIS A 7 18.38 7.44 -0.74
N ALA A 8 19.30 8.07 -0.02
CA ALA A 8 20.72 7.73 -0.07
C ALA A 8 20.99 6.29 0.40
N LEU A 9 20.36 5.87 1.49
CA LEU A 9 20.44 4.49 1.99
C LEU A 9 19.92 3.49 0.95
N ASP A 10 18.75 3.76 0.37
CA ASP A 10 18.10 2.91 -0.63
C ASP A 10 18.94 2.77 -1.91
N HIS A 11 19.57 3.87 -2.34
CA HIS A 11 20.52 3.88 -3.45
C HIS A 11 21.81 3.13 -3.10
N PHE A 12 22.38 3.35 -1.92
CA PHE A 12 23.60 2.68 -1.50
C PHE A 12 23.43 1.16 -1.46
N LEU A 13 22.32 0.67 -0.90
CA LEU A 13 22.03 -0.77 -0.89
C LEU A 13 21.80 -1.34 -2.30
N TYR A 14 21.27 -0.52 -3.23
CA TYR A 14 21.19 -0.89 -4.64
C TYR A 14 22.58 -1.07 -5.26
N ASP A 15 23.50 -0.16 -4.98
CA ASP A 15 24.89 -0.24 -5.45
C ASP A 15 25.62 -1.44 -4.86
N CYS A 16 25.47 -1.70 -3.55
CA CYS A 16 25.98 -2.91 -2.90
C CYS A 16 25.48 -4.18 -3.58
N SER A 17 24.23 -4.21 -4.05
CA SER A 17 23.69 -5.39 -4.74
C SER A 17 24.42 -5.72 -6.05
N HIS A 18 25.16 -4.76 -6.61
CA HIS A 18 25.95 -4.85 -7.84
C HIS A 18 27.46 -4.68 -7.62
N ASP A 19 27.94 -4.68 -6.37
CA ASP A 19 29.35 -4.37 -6.06
C ASP A 19 29.81 -3.04 -6.69
N PHE A 20 28.89 -2.06 -6.73
CA PHE A 20 29.11 -0.74 -7.33
C PHE A 20 29.40 -0.74 -8.84
N GLN A 21 29.09 -1.84 -9.56
CA GLN A 21 29.32 -1.98 -11.01
C GLN A 21 28.07 -1.75 -11.88
N ASN A 22 26.99 -1.17 -11.34
CA ASN A 22 25.71 -0.99 -12.06
C ASN A 22 25.69 0.18 -13.05
N GLY A 23 26.61 1.15 -12.90
CA GLY A 23 26.68 2.39 -13.70
C GLY A 23 25.37 3.20 -13.77
N SER A 24 24.42 3.00 -12.86
CA SER A 24 23.07 3.55 -12.97
C SER A 24 22.53 4.07 -11.63
N LEU A 25 21.81 5.20 -11.70
CA LEU A 25 21.12 5.77 -10.55
C LEU A 25 19.79 5.06 -10.35
N ALA A 26 19.74 4.14 -9.38
CA ALA A 26 18.54 3.36 -9.07
C ALA A 26 18.43 3.05 -7.58
N PHE A 27 17.30 2.48 -7.20
CA PHE A 27 16.91 2.26 -5.80
C PHE A 27 16.59 0.80 -5.58
N LEU A 28 17.00 0.24 -4.45
CA LEU A 28 16.71 -1.15 -4.10
C LEU A 28 15.20 -1.36 -3.98
N SER A 29 14.51 -0.40 -3.38
CA SER A 29 13.06 -0.39 -3.21
C SER A 29 12.27 -0.38 -4.52
N SER A 30 12.90 0.00 -5.64
CA SER A 30 12.25 -0.04 -6.95
C SER A 30 11.92 -1.47 -7.39
N GLY A 31 12.59 -2.48 -6.84
CA GLY A 31 12.38 -3.89 -7.16
C GLY A 31 12.90 -4.31 -8.54
N LYS A 32 13.56 -3.41 -9.28
CA LYS A 32 13.99 -3.65 -10.66
C LYS A 32 15.49 -3.79 -10.73
N SER A 33 15.95 -4.77 -11.50
CA SER A 33 17.37 -4.98 -11.78
C SER A 33 18.21 -4.99 -10.50
N ILE A 34 17.77 -5.72 -9.47
CA ILE A 34 18.50 -5.88 -8.21
C ILE A 34 19.59 -6.93 -8.45
N GLY A 35 20.84 -6.60 -8.11
CA GLY A 35 21.96 -7.52 -8.30
C GLY A 35 21.96 -8.65 -7.25
N ASN A 36 22.80 -9.67 -7.48
CA ASN A 36 22.77 -10.90 -6.69
C ASN A 36 23.66 -10.88 -5.44
N ILE A 37 24.42 -9.80 -5.23
CA ILE A 37 25.47 -9.73 -4.20
C ILE A 37 24.92 -9.38 -2.82
N LEU A 38 23.86 -8.56 -2.78
CA LEU A 38 23.25 -8.15 -1.52
C LEU A 38 22.60 -9.36 -0.81
N PRO A 39 22.84 -9.56 0.50
CA PRO A 39 22.25 -10.63 1.29
C PRO A 39 20.73 -10.72 1.12
N ALA A 40 20.22 -11.96 1.01
CA ALA A 40 18.79 -12.21 0.82
C ALA A 40 17.95 -11.59 1.95
N ILE A 41 18.45 -11.62 3.20
CA ILE A 41 17.76 -11.04 4.35
C ILE A 41 17.50 -9.54 4.17
N ILE A 42 18.43 -8.77 3.61
CA ILE A 42 18.22 -7.33 3.38
C ILE A 42 17.14 -7.12 2.31
N LYS A 43 17.14 -7.93 1.24
CA LYS A 43 16.11 -7.91 0.20
C LYS A 43 14.72 -8.24 0.75
N GLU A 44 14.65 -9.23 1.64
CA GLU A 44 13.40 -9.59 2.33
C GLU A 44 12.91 -8.47 3.24
N LYS A 45 13.79 -7.85 4.03
CA LYS A 45 13.42 -6.76 4.93
C LYS A 45 12.96 -5.51 4.17
N ILE A 46 13.61 -5.15 3.06
CA ILE A 46 13.13 -4.01 2.26
C ILE A 46 11.78 -4.33 1.59
N GLN A 47 11.59 -5.56 1.10
CA GLN A 47 10.30 -5.98 0.58
C GLN A 47 9.20 -5.92 1.65
N ALA A 48 9.51 -6.33 2.90
CA ALA A 48 8.59 -6.22 4.02
C ALA A 48 8.19 -4.77 4.33
N VAL A 49 9.12 -3.80 4.21
CA VAL A 49 8.80 -2.36 4.34
C VAL A 49 7.86 -1.92 3.21
N LEU A 50 8.13 -2.31 1.96
CA LEU A 50 7.28 -1.95 0.81
C LEU A 50 5.89 -2.57 0.86
N ASP A 51 5.81 -3.78 1.39
CA ASP A 51 4.57 -4.47 1.64
C ASP A 51 3.80 -3.74 2.75
N ALA A 52 4.45 -3.36 3.84
CA ALA A 52 3.83 -2.56 4.91
C ALA A 52 3.33 -1.18 4.43
N CYS A 53 3.97 -0.60 3.43
CA CYS A 53 3.50 0.61 2.77
C CYS A 53 2.13 0.42 2.09
N LYS A 54 1.80 -0.79 1.63
CA LYS A 54 0.63 -1.08 0.78
C LYS A 54 -0.43 -1.96 1.45
N GLN A 55 -0.05 -2.70 2.47
CA GLN A 55 -0.91 -3.64 3.18
C GLN A 55 -1.69 -2.95 4.31
N GLY A 56 -2.88 -3.46 4.56
CA GLY A 56 -3.82 -2.92 5.54
C GLY A 56 -5.27 -3.15 5.10
N LYS A 57 -6.18 -2.46 5.79
CA LYS A 57 -7.59 -2.37 5.42
C LYS A 57 -7.96 -0.90 5.32
N VAL A 58 -8.60 -0.53 4.23
CA VAL A 58 -9.13 0.82 4.03
C VAL A 58 -10.64 0.74 4.03
N ALA A 59 -11.26 1.49 4.93
CA ALA A 59 -12.70 1.67 4.94
C ALA A 59 -13.12 2.50 3.73
N ARG A 60 -14.07 1.97 2.97
CA ARG A 60 -14.69 2.62 1.82
C ARG A 60 -16.19 2.62 2.00
N VAL A 61 -16.84 3.56 1.33
CA VAL A 61 -18.29 3.68 1.32
C VAL A 61 -18.74 3.82 -0.13
N ILE A 62 -19.82 3.13 -0.47
CA ILE A 62 -20.47 3.26 -1.78
C ILE A 62 -21.90 3.78 -1.61
N ASN A 63 -22.23 4.85 -2.32
CA ASN A 63 -23.60 5.38 -2.36
C ASN A 63 -24.49 4.46 -3.20
N VAL A 64 -25.64 4.11 -2.63
CA VAL A 64 -26.62 3.19 -3.22
C VAL A 64 -28.04 3.77 -3.22
N GLU A 65 -28.20 5.08 -3.04
CA GLU A 65 -29.53 5.73 -3.06
C GLU A 65 -30.28 5.47 -4.37
N ASN A 66 -29.53 5.43 -5.47
CA ASN A 66 -30.04 5.12 -6.81
C ASN A 66 -30.52 3.67 -6.97
N ALA A 67 -30.33 2.80 -5.98
CA ALA A 67 -30.84 1.44 -6.00
C ALA A 67 -32.38 1.42 -6.05
N TYR A 68 -33.05 2.36 -5.39
CA TYR A 68 -34.51 2.30 -5.20
C TYR A 68 -35.32 2.96 -6.32
N SER A 69 -34.67 3.75 -7.18
CA SER A 69 -35.30 4.35 -8.36
C SER A 69 -35.30 3.42 -9.58
N ARG A 70 -34.59 2.29 -9.51
CA ARG A 70 -34.40 1.35 -10.62
C ARG A 70 -35.21 0.08 -10.41
N LYS A 71 -35.65 -0.52 -11.53
CA LYS A 71 -36.21 -1.89 -11.53
C LYS A 71 -35.06 -2.89 -11.65
N TRP A 72 -34.98 -3.82 -10.69
CA TRP A 72 -33.94 -4.84 -10.65
C TRP A 72 -34.49 -6.23 -10.97
N TYR A 73 -33.71 -6.97 -11.73
CA TYR A 73 -33.83 -8.43 -11.85
C TYR A 73 -32.67 -9.05 -11.08
N PHE A 74 -33.00 -9.76 -10.00
CA PHE A 74 -32.01 -10.41 -9.14
C PHE A 74 -31.62 -11.75 -9.75
N TYR A 75 -30.34 -11.92 -10.10
CA TYR A 75 -29.82 -13.19 -10.59
C TYR A 75 -29.34 -14.08 -9.43
N GLY A 76 -29.26 -15.39 -9.65
CA GLY A 76 -28.93 -16.40 -8.64
C GLY A 76 -27.71 -16.03 -7.81
N GLY A 77 -26.59 -15.65 -8.43
CA GLY A 77 -25.37 -15.28 -7.71
C GLY A 77 -25.51 -14.16 -6.67
N VAL A 78 -26.40 -13.18 -6.85
CA VAL A 78 -26.67 -12.15 -5.81
C VAL A 78 -27.48 -12.72 -4.66
N ILE A 79 -28.48 -13.55 -4.98
CA ILE A 79 -29.31 -14.24 -3.99
C ILE A 79 -28.46 -15.21 -3.18
N ASP A 80 -27.70 -16.07 -3.85
CA ASP A 80 -26.80 -17.05 -3.24
C ASP A 80 -25.79 -16.38 -2.32
N SER A 81 -25.19 -15.27 -2.78
CA SER A 81 -24.25 -14.49 -1.95
C SER A 81 -24.96 -13.89 -0.72
N TYR A 82 -26.17 -13.37 -0.89
CA TYR A 82 -26.94 -12.83 0.22
C TYR A 82 -27.24 -13.89 1.28
N ASP A 83 -27.61 -15.09 0.86
CA ASP A 83 -27.91 -16.21 1.75
C ASP A 83 -26.65 -16.74 2.45
N VAL A 84 -25.54 -16.92 1.71
CA VAL A 84 -24.24 -17.34 2.26
C VAL A 84 -23.74 -16.37 3.34
N PHE A 85 -23.86 -15.07 3.10
CA PHE A 85 -23.43 -14.03 4.04
C PHE A 85 -24.54 -13.62 5.03
N LYS A 86 -25.66 -14.34 5.07
CA LYS A 86 -26.79 -14.10 5.99
C LYS A 86 -27.27 -12.64 5.98
N GLY A 87 -27.29 -12.02 4.81
CA GLY A 87 -27.68 -10.63 4.62
C GLY A 87 -26.63 -9.58 4.95
N ASN A 88 -25.40 -9.96 5.33
CA ASN A 88 -24.30 -9.01 5.52
C ASN A 88 -23.75 -8.54 4.17
N ILE A 89 -24.35 -7.47 3.64
CA ILE A 89 -24.00 -6.88 2.34
C ILE A 89 -22.59 -6.28 2.28
N SER A 90 -22.05 -5.80 3.40
CA SER A 90 -20.68 -5.29 3.49
C SER A 90 -19.70 -6.39 3.15
N ASN A 91 -19.79 -7.54 3.82
CA ASN A 91 -18.89 -8.68 3.57
C ASN A 91 -19.02 -9.24 2.14
N ILE A 92 -20.23 -9.20 1.55
CA ILE A 92 -20.43 -9.56 0.14
C ILE A 92 -19.63 -8.62 -0.77
N LEU A 93 -19.70 -7.30 -0.53
CA LEU A 93 -18.95 -6.31 -1.30
C LEU A 93 -17.43 -6.48 -1.12
N GLU A 94 -16.95 -6.77 0.08
CA GLU A 94 -15.53 -7.04 0.33
C GLU A 94 -15.01 -8.25 -0.47
N SER A 95 -15.78 -9.34 -0.45
CA SER A 95 -15.48 -10.55 -1.21
C SER A 95 -15.48 -10.28 -2.72
N HIS A 96 -16.51 -9.58 -3.20
CA HIS A 96 -16.65 -9.23 -4.60
C HIS A 96 -15.53 -8.29 -5.08
N HIS A 97 -15.21 -7.24 -4.30
CA HIS A 97 -14.11 -6.33 -4.58
C HIS A 97 -12.78 -7.08 -4.68
N THR A 98 -12.50 -7.98 -3.74
CA THR A 98 -11.29 -8.81 -3.75
C THR A 98 -11.18 -9.67 -5.01
N SER A 99 -12.29 -10.28 -5.44
CA SER A 99 -12.33 -11.07 -6.68
C SER A 99 -12.06 -10.22 -7.92
N LEU A 100 -12.60 -9.01 -7.97
CA LEU A 100 -12.39 -8.07 -9.08
C LEU A 100 -10.94 -7.55 -9.14
N CYS A 101 -10.33 -7.21 -8.00
CA CYS A 101 -8.93 -6.80 -7.94
C CYS A 101 -7.99 -7.88 -8.49
N ARG A 102 -8.21 -9.16 -8.13
CA ARG A 102 -7.40 -10.28 -8.64
C ARG A 102 -7.46 -10.40 -10.17
N LYS A 103 -8.59 -10.06 -10.79
CA LYS A 103 -8.72 -10.04 -12.25
C LYS A 103 -7.93 -8.91 -12.90
N LEU A 104 -7.68 -7.82 -12.18
CA LEU A 104 -6.91 -6.67 -12.66
C LEU A 104 -5.40 -6.88 -12.53
N ASP A 105 -4.95 -7.69 -11.57
CA ASP A 105 -3.53 -7.92 -11.30
C ASP A 105 -2.82 -8.64 -12.46
N THR A 106 -3.55 -9.41 -13.27
CA THR A 106 -3.02 -10.09 -14.45
C THR A 106 -2.91 -9.19 -15.69
N LEU A 107 -3.39 -7.95 -15.61
CA LEU A 107 -3.44 -7.01 -16.73
C LEU A 107 -2.42 -5.88 -16.56
N SER A 108 -1.96 -5.34 -17.69
CA SER A 108 -1.04 -4.20 -17.72
C SER A 108 -1.43 -3.17 -18.80
N GLY A 109 -0.88 -1.97 -18.69
CA GLY A 109 -1.04 -0.89 -19.67
C GLY A 109 -2.49 -0.43 -19.88
N ALA A 110 -2.81 -0.03 -21.12
CA ALA A 110 -4.11 0.52 -21.49
C ALA A 110 -5.28 -0.48 -21.27
N THR A 111 -5.01 -1.78 -21.42
CA THR A 111 -5.99 -2.84 -21.17
C THR A 111 -6.44 -2.83 -19.72
N LYS A 112 -5.50 -2.66 -18.77
CA LYS A 112 -5.82 -2.57 -17.35
C LYS A 112 -6.74 -1.39 -17.08
N THR A 113 -6.41 -0.19 -17.57
CA THR A 113 -7.21 1.03 -17.36
C THR A 113 -8.63 0.92 -17.92
N ARG A 114 -8.79 0.32 -19.10
CA ARG A 114 -10.13 0.07 -19.67
C ARG A 114 -10.93 -0.88 -18.79
N MET A 115 -10.29 -1.95 -18.31
CA MET A 115 -10.94 -2.95 -17.46
C MET A 115 -11.27 -2.40 -16.07
N GLU A 116 -10.44 -1.54 -15.49
CA GLU A 116 -10.70 -0.85 -14.21
C GLU A 116 -12.04 -0.11 -14.26
N ARG A 117 -12.28 0.72 -15.29
CA ARG A 117 -13.54 1.46 -15.45
C ARG A 117 -14.75 0.54 -15.62
N LYS A 118 -14.57 -0.60 -16.29
CA LYS A 118 -15.64 -1.59 -16.47
C LYS A 118 -15.98 -2.25 -15.14
N ILE A 119 -14.95 -2.67 -14.42
CA ILE A 119 -15.05 -3.31 -13.11
C ILE A 119 -15.69 -2.38 -12.08
N GLU A 120 -15.32 -1.10 -12.07
CA GLU A 120 -15.91 -0.10 -11.17
C GLU A 120 -17.43 0.04 -11.39
N LYS A 121 -17.87 0.12 -12.65
CA LYS A 121 -19.30 0.16 -13.00
C LYS A 121 -20.03 -1.13 -12.64
N GLU A 122 -19.39 -2.28 -12.85
CA GLU A 122 -19.95 -3.58 -12.45
C GLU A 122 -20.08 -3.68 -10.92
N PHE A 123 -19.06 -3.23 -10.19
CA PHE A 123 -19.06 -3.19 -8.73
C PHE A 123 -20.16 -2.30 -8.17
N GLU A 124 -20.33 -1.10 -8.71
CA GLU A 124 -21.40 -0.16 -8.33
C GLU A 124 -22.78 -0.76 -8.60
N LYS A 125 -22.97 -1.37 -9.78
CA LYS A 125 -24.22 -2.03 -10.12
C LYS A 125 -24.55 -3.17 -9.15
N THR A 126 -23.56 -3.99 -8.78
CA THR A 126 -23.73 -5.06 -7.79
C THR A 126 -24.10 -4.49 -6.42
N ALA A 127 -23.45 -3.41 -5.97
CA ALA A 127 -23.77 -2.77 -4.70
C ALA A 127 -25.21 -2.25 -4.65
N GLN A 128 -25.66 -1.57 -5.71
CA GLN A 128 -27.05 -1.09 -5.80
C GLN A 128 -28.05 -2.26 -5.83
N MET A 129 -27.73 -3.34 -6.55
CA MET A 129 -28.60 -4.52 -6.59
C MET A 129 -28.70 -5.21 -5.23
N LEU A 130 -27.60 -5.30 -4.49
CA LEU A 130 -27.57 -5.83 -3.13
C LEU A 130 -28.41 -4.96 -2.18
N ALA A 131 -28.29 -3.64 -2.26
CA ALA A 131 -29.10 -2.70 -1.47
C ALA A 131 -30.61 -2.86 -1.75
N ALA A 132 -30.99 -3.00 -3.03
CA ALA A 132 -32.38 -3.23 -3.43
C ALA A 132 -32.90 -4.60 -2.96
N TYR A 133 -32.06 -5.63 -3.03
CA TYR A 133 -32.44 -6.97 -2.56
C TYR A 133 -32.58 -7.03 -1.03
N HIS A 134 -31.67 -6.38 -0.31
CA HIS A 134 -31.74 -6.22 1.13
C HIS A 134 -33.05 -5.55 1.54
N TYR A 135 -33.38 -4.40 0.95
CA TYR A 135 -34.66 -3.72 1.18
C TYR A 135 -35.88 -4.61 0.90
N LYS A 136 -35.83 -5.44 -0.15
CA LYS A 136 -36.92 -6.40 -0.43
C LYS A 136 -37.09 -7.45 0.66
N LYS A 137 -36.01 -7.83 1.37
CA LYS A 137 -36.01 -8.84 2.42
C LYS A 137 -36.32 -8.27 3.81
N THR A 138 -35.81 -7.08 4.12
CA THR A 138 -35.86 -6.49 5.48
C THR A 138 -36.80 -5.30 5.59
N GLY A 139 -37.12 -4.62 4.48
CA GLY A 139 -37.80 -3.34 4.47
C GLY A 139 -36.89 -2.15 4.80
N GLU A 140 -35.59 -2.37 5.03
CA GLU A 140 -34.63 -1.32 5.39
C GLU A 140 -33.98 -0.70 4.14
N LYS A 141 -34.04 0.64 4.04
CA LYS A 141 -33.36 1.39 2.98
C LYS A 141 -32.01 1.89 3.47
N LEU A 142 -31.00 1.71 2.63
CA LEU A 142 -29.63 2.14 2.87
C LEU A 142 -29.28 3.22 1.86
N SER A 143 -28.75 4.34 2.31
CA SER A 143 -28.14 5.34 1.42
C SER A 143 -26.73 4.92 1.01
N GLU A 144 -26.02 4.21 1.89
CA GLU A 144 -24.61 3.90 1.77
C GLU A 144 -24.31 2.50 2.31
N ILE A 145 -23.34 1.83 1.70
CA ILE A 145 -22.82 0.55 2.21
C ILE A 145 -21.33 0.71 2.51
N PRO A 146 -20.89 0.54 3.77
CA PRO A 146 -19.48 0.49 4.11
C PRO A 146 -18.90 -0.87 3.71
N TYR A 147 -17.64 -0.88 3.25
CA TYR A 147 -16.89 -2.10 2.93
C TYR A 147 -15.39 -1.87 3.15
N GLN A 148 -14.67 -2.91 3.54
CA GLN A 148 -13.21 -2.88 3.69
C GLN A 148 -12.51 -3.37 2.42
N VAL A 149 -11.52 -2.63 1.96
CA VAL A 149 -10.65 -3.07 0.85
C VAL A 149 -9.25 -3.35 1.37
N LYS A 150 -8.59 -4.34 0.77
CA LYS A 150 -7.14 -4.54 0.96
C LYS A 150 -6.41 -3.33 0.37
N GLY A 151 -5.55 -2.73 1.16
CA GLY A 151 -4.80 -1.53 0.78
C GLY A 151 -4.36 -0.77 2.00
N SER A 152 -3.79 0.41 1.80
CA SER A 152 -3.44 1.29 2.91
C SER A 152 -3.80 2.73 2.59
N VAL A 153 -4.20 3.48 3.63
CA VAL A 153 -4.53 4.90 3.49
C VAL A 153 -3.31 5.67 2.99
N TYR A 154 -2.11 5.29 3.44
CA TYR A 154 -0.85 5.87 2.99
C TYR A 154 -0.62 5.71 1.48
N PHE A 155 -0.80 4.49 0.95
CA PHE A 155 -0.64 4.22 -0.48
C PHE A 155 -1.74 4.87 -1.32
N ASP A 156 -2.99 4.78 -0.86
CA ASP A 156 -4.14 5.35 -1.56
C ASP A 156 -3.99 6.87 -1.69
N THR A 157 -3.57 7.53 -0.62
CA THR A 157 -3.29 8.96 -0.59
C THR A 157 -2.17 9.33 -1.57
N ALA A 158 -1.09 8.54 -1.60
CA ALA A 158 -0.01 8.73 -2.56
C ALA A 158 -0.50 8.61 -4.03
N ILE A 159 -1.37 7.65 -4.33
CA ILE A 159 -2.00 7.52 -5.65
C ILE A 159 -2.84 8.76 -5.98
N GLN A 160 -3.62 9.29 -5.03
CA GLN A 160 -4.44 10.48 -5.28
C GLN A 160 -3.58 11.72 -5.57
N LEU A 161 -2.46 11.88 -4.87
CA LEU A 161 -1.52 12.97 -5.12
C LEU A 161 -0.91 12.89 -6.52
N ASP A 162 -0.62 11.67 -6.99
CA ASP A 162 -0.08 11.44 -8.33
C ASP A 162 -1.09 11.70 -9.46
N LYS A 163 -2.41 11.64 -9.22
CA LYS A 163 -3.42 11.97 -10.26
C LYS A 163 -3.32 13.40 -10.77
N LYS A 164 -2.78 14.31 -9.96
CA LYS A 164 -2.56 15.72 -10.32
C LYS A 164 -1.23 15.94 -11.05
N ARG A 165 -0.43 14.89 -11.27
CA ARG A 165 0.91 14.97 -11.84
C ARG A 165 0.99 14.25 -13.18
N THR A 166 1.88 14.71 -14.06
CA THR A 166 2.17 14.05 -15.35
C THR A 166 2.93 12.74 -15.17
N LYS A 167 3.78 12.65 -14.13
CA LYS A 167 4.56 11.46 -13.77
C LYS A 167 4.31 11.11 -12.31
N LYS A 168 4.19 9.81 -12.05
CA LYS A 168 4.09 9.27 -10.69
C LYS A 168 5.34 9.64 -9.90
N TYR A 169 5.14 10.08 -8.67
CA TYR A 169 6.19 10.45 -7.74
C TYR A 169 5.83 9.91 -6.36
N TRP A 170 4.70 10.35 -5.81
CA TRP A 170 4.27 10.01 -4.46
C TRP A 170 4.06 8.51 -4.28
N SER A 171 3.43 7.85 -5.26
CA SER A 171 3.11 6.43 -5.16
C SER A 171 4.27 5.51 -5.59
N THR A 172 5.47 6.06 -5.83
CA THR A 172 6.64 5.24 -6.18
C THR A 172 7.22 4.61 -4.92
N ASN A 173 7.77 3.39 -5.05
CA ASN A 173 8.25 2.64 -3.88
C ASN A 173 9.37 3.38 -3.12
N HIS A 174 10.33 3.98 -3.82
CA HIS A 174 11.45 4.72 -3.21
C HIS A 174 10.98 5.98 -2.48
N GLU A 175 10.01 6.71 -3.04
CA GLU A 175 9.42 7.88 -2.40
C GLU A 175 8.58 7.51 -1.16
N MET A 176 7.84 6.39 -1.23
CA MET A 176 7.11 5.88 -0.07
C MET A 176 8.06 5.37 1.02
N PHE A 177 9.16 4.73 0.63
CA PHE A 177 10.20 4.28 1.55
C PHE A 177 10.87 5.46 2.25
N ALA A 178 11.30 6.49 1.51
CA ALA A 178 11.96 7.66 2.08
C ALA A 178 11.09 8.42 3.10
N ARG A 179 9.80 8.66 2.77
CA ARG A 179 8.86 9.27 3.72
C ARG A 179 8.58 8.39 4.94
N ALA A 180 8.46 7.07 4.77
CA ALA A 180 8.28 6.16 5.89
C ALA A 180 9.54 6.10 6.78
N PHE A 181 10.73 6.18 6.18
CA PHE A 181 12.00 6.26 6.89
C PHE A 181 12.11 7.54 7.71
N GLU A 182 11.73 8.69 7.14
CA GLU A 182 11.68 9.96 7.87
C GLU A 182 10.73 9.90 9.07
N ALA A 183 9.51 9.34 8.90
CA ALA A 183 8.57 9.14 10.00
C ALA A 183 9.09 8.17 11.08
N TYR A 184 9.83 7.14 10.69
CA TYR A 184 10.51 6.24 11.62
C TYR A 184 11.56 6.98 12.46
N VAL A 185 12.40 7.81 11.84
CA VAL A 185 13.42 8.58 12.57
C VAL A 185 12.78 9.55 13.57
N GLU A 186 11.71 10.27 13.19
CA GLU A 186 11.01 11.13 14.14
C GLU A 186 10.41 10.33 15.30
N SER A 187 9.80 9.18 15.01
CA SER A 187 9.23 8.31 16.06
C SER A 187 10.32 7.80 17.01
N ALA A 188 11.46 7.36 16.47
CA ALA A 188 12.58 6.86 17.27
C ALA A 188 13.21 7.95 18.15
N LEU A 189 13.25 9.21 17.68
CA LEU A 189 13.69 10.34 18.49
C LEU A 189 12.69 10.64 19.62
N LEU A 190 11.39 10.68 19.30
CA LEU A 190 10.34 10.94 20.28
C LEU A 190 10.26 9.86 21.37
N ASP A 191 10.46 8.59 21.00
CA ASP A 191 10.53 7.47 21.94
C ASP A 191 11.70 7.61 22.96
N GLN A 192 12.71 8.42 22.63
CA GLN A 192 13.84 8.76 23.49
C GLN A 192 13.70 10.15 24.13
N GLU A 193 12.51 10.75 24.08
CA GLU A 193 12.24 12.12 24.54
C GLU A 193 13.13 13.18 23.85
N HIS A 194 13.63 12.87 22.66
CA HIS A 194 14.41 13.76 21.83
C HIS A 194 13.58 14.39 20.72
N ARG A 195 13.94 15.60 20.32
CA ARG A 195 13.37 16.29 19.16
C ARG A 195 14.47 16.97 18.37
N ASN A 196 14.47 16.77 17.05
CA ASN A 196 15.44 17.40 16.16
C ASN A 196 14.75 17.85 14.86
N ASP A 197 14.27 19.08 14.87
CA ASP A 197 13.55 19.71 13.75
C ASP A 197 14.44 19.89 12.50
N TYR A 198 15.76 19.78 12.63
CA TYR A 198 16.69 19.84 11.49
C TYR A 198 16.76 18.50 10.74
N LEU A 199 16.77 17.38 11.47
CA LEU A 199 16.76 16.05 10.89
C LEU A 199 15.38 15.72 10.31
N VAL A 200 14.33 15.90 11.10
CA VAL A 200 12.95 15.60 10.74
C VAL A 200 12.01 16.68 11.27
N CYS A 201 11.01 17.07 10.50
CA CYS A 201 9.99 18.00 10.94
C CYS A 201 8.64 17.62 10.34
N ASP A 202 7.61 17.49 11.21
CA ASP A 202 6.19 17.37 10.85
C ASP A 202 5.82 16.15 9.96
N THR A 203 6.15 14.93 10.41
CA THR A 203 5.74 13.69 9.72
C THR A 203 4.33 13.22 10.11
N TYR A 204 3.50 14.11 10.64
CA TYR A 204 2.11 13.80 11.04
C TYR A 204 1.07 14.31 10.04
N SER A 205 1.52 14.86 8.91
CA SER A 205 0.63 15.22 7.81
C SER A 205 0.17 13.99 7.02
N PHE A 206 -0.89 14.16 6.23
CA PHE A 206 -1.53 13.07 5.48
C PHE A 206 -0.62 12.42 4.40
N VAL A 207 0.54 13.02 4.09
CA VAL A 207 1.52 12.45 3.17
C VAL A 207 2.45 11.44 3.84
N TYR A 208 2.37 11.24 5.14
CA TYR A 208 3.17 10.27 5.89
C TYR A 208 2.30 9.10 6.37
N PRO A 209 2.90 7.95 6.77
CA PRO A 209 2.15 6.92 7.46
C PRO A 209 1.69 7.42 8.84
N LEU A 210 0.46 7.08 9.21
CA LEU A 210 -0.18 7.52 10.47
C LEU A 210 -0.76 6.33 11.23
N GLY A 211 -1.01 6.51 12.54
CA GLY A 211 -1.66 5.53 13.41
C GLY A 211 -0.99 4.16 13.42
N GLU A 212 -1.78 3.08 13.47
CA GLU A 212 -1.29 1.70 13.46
C GLU A 212 -0.38 1.38 12.26
N GLN A 213 -0.62 2.03 11.11
CA GLN A 213 0.23 1.85 9.93
C GLN A 213 1.65 2.40 10.16
N ARG A 214 1.77 3.56 10.83
CA ARG A 214 3.07 4.13 11.21
C ARG A 214 3.82 3.19 12.14
N GLU A 215 3.15 2.66 13.17
CA GLU A 215 3.77 1.72 14.11
C GLU A 215 4.26 0.45 13.41
N TYR A 216 3.46 -0.11 12.51
CA TYR A 216 3.86 -1.29 11.74
C TYR A 216 5.05 -1.01 10.83
N LEU A 217 5.04 0.14 10.12
CA LEU A 217 6.18 0.56 9.29
C LEU A 217 7.44 0.81 10.11
N ASN A 218 7.32 1.44 11.29
CA ASN A 218 8.44 1.67 12.19
C ASN A 218 9.10 0.36 12.61
N ARG A 219 8.31 -0.68 12.93
CA ARG A 219 8.84 -2.02 13.26
C ARG A 219 9.56 -2.65 12.07
N SER A 220 8.98 -2.56 10.86
CA SER A 220 9.60 -3.09 9.64
C SER A 220 10.91 -2.38 9.29
N ILE A 221 10.94 -1.04 9.41
CA ILE A 221 12.14 -0.23 9.14
C ILE A 221 13.20 -0.50 10.19
N LYS A 222 12.84 -0.57 11.48
CA LYS A 222 13.78 -0.99 12.54
C LYS A 222 14.43 -2.33 12.21
N SER A 223 13.63 -3.33 11.82
CA SER A 223 14.15 -4.65 11.46
C SER A 223 15.04 -4.64 10.21
N LEU A 224 14.79 -3.73 9.25
CA LEU A 224 15.71 -3.48 8.14
C LEU A 224 17.03 -2.87 8.64
N MET A 225 16.97 -1.87 9.51
CA MET A 225 18.17 -1.20 10.04
C MET A 225 19.07 -2.14 10.84
N GLU A 226 18.48 -3.06 11.60
CA GLU A 226 19.20 -4.09 12.38
C GLU A 226 20.11 -4.97 11.50
N VAL A 227 19.76 -5.20 10.24
CA VAL A 227 20.57 -6.00 9.31
C VAL A 227 21.37 -5.14 8.32
N ALA A 228 20.83 -4.00 7.90
CA ALA A 228 21.46 -3.13 6.92
C ALA A 228 22.66 -2.38 7.51
N VAL A 229 22.56 -1.88 8.75
CA VAL A 229 23.63 -1.09 9.37
C VAL A 229 24.92 -1.91 9.55
N PRO A 230 24.90 -3.12 10.15
CA PRO A 230 26.12 -3.93 10.25
C PRO A 230 26.70 -4.28 8.88
N TYR A 231 25.85 -4.61 7.90
CA TYR A 231 26.28 -4.90 6.54
C TYR A 231 26.99 -3.71 5.89
N ILE A 232 26.44 -2.50 6.01
CA ILE A 232 27.03 -1.27 5.47
C ILE A 232 28.39 -1.00 6.14
N ILE A 233 28.47 -1.12 7.47
CA ILE A 233 29.73 -0.92 8.21
C ILE A 233 30.80 -1.90 7.71
N ASN A 234 30.48 -3.19 7.59
CA ASN A 234 31.41 -4.21 7.11
C ASN A 234 31.84 -3.95 5.65
N SER A 235 30.89 -3.54 4.80
CA SER A 235 31.15 -3.23 3.39
C SER A 235 32.11 -2.05 3.23
N ILE A 236 31.97 -1.01 4.07
CA ILE A 236 32.84 0.17 4.06
C ILE A 236 34.22 -0.16 4.64
N GLN A 237 34.29 -0.99 5.69
CA GLN A 237 35.53 -1.35 6.35
C GLN A 237 36.37 -2.39 5.58
N GLY A 238 35.85 -2.96 4.49
CA GLY A 238 36.56 -3.94 3.65
C GLY A 238 36.78 -5.29 4.35
N VAL A 239 36.03 -5.58 5.41
CA VAL A 239 36.10 -6.85 6.14
C VAL A 239 35.20 -7.84 5.41
N GLY A 240 35.80 -8.82 4.74
CA GLY A 240 35.10 -9.80 3.90
C GLY A 240 33.95 -10.51 4.60
N ASN A 241 32.87 -10.75 3.82
CA ASN A 241 31.61 -11.41 4.18
C ASN A 241 31.78 -12.82 4.79
N ASN A 242 32.21 -12.93 6.04
CA ASN A 242 32.31 -14.24 6.70
C ASN A 242 31.32 -14.47 7.86
N GLU A 243 30.59 -13.47 8.35
CA GLU A 243 29.68 -13.67 9.49
C GLU A 243 28.42 -12.78 9.45
N LEU A 244 27.51 -13.04 8.51
CA LEU A 244 26.10 -12.63 8.57
C LEU A 244 25.18 -13.79 8.17
#